data_AF-A0A2M7JJH4-F1
#
_entry.id   AF-A0A2M7JJH4-F1
#
_cell.length_a   1.000
_cell.length_b   1.000
_cell.length_c   1.000
_cell.angle_alpha   90.00
_cell.angle_beta   90.00
_cell.angle_gamma   90.00
#
_symmetry.space_group_name_H-M   'P 1'
#
loop_
_entity.id
_entity.type
_entity.pdbx_description
1 polymer ?
#
loop_
_entity_poly.entity_id
_entity_poly.type
_entity_poly.pdbx_seq_one_letter_code
_entity_poly.pdbx_strand_id
1 'polypeptide(L)'
;MASACASAEDALVFYTFGPDETKRLGARLGRCLNPDAVVALSGDLGTGKTCFARGVALGLGLPSSLHITSPSFSLVNEYEGGRIRLYHMDAYRLESLEAFFDAGLEEYFYEGGVAVLEWSDRWPQVLPAGSVRVLLVIEGLSEGGHRLRVEISNPPEGFTI
;
A
#
# COMPACT_ATOMS: atom_id res chain seq x y z
N MET A 1 -34.61 10.29 -4.45
CA MET A 1 -33.57 11.30 -4.22
C MET A 1 -32.26 10.72 -4.70
N ALA A 2 -31.55 11.46 -5.55
CA ALA A 2 -30.47 10.97 -6.39
C ALA A 2 -29.38 10.21 -5.59
N SER A 3 -29.14 8.96 -6.00
CA SER A 3 -27.98 8.18 -5.59
C SER A 3 -26.75 8.87 -6.16
N ALA A 4 -25.87 9.36 -5.27
CA ALA A 4 -24.58 9.88 -5.65
C ALA A 4 -23.73 8.71 -6.18
N CYS A 5 -23.64 8.61 -7.50
CA CYS A 5 -22.58 7.86 -8.15
C CYS A 5 -21.28 8.63 -7.87
N ALA A 6 -20.44 8.11 -6.99
CA ALA A 6 -19.09 8.63 -6.81
C ALA A 6 -18.36 8.45 -8.15
N SER A 7 -18.02 9.56 -8.79
CA SER A 7 -17.24 9.59 -10.02
C SER A 7 -15.89 8.92 -9.80
N ALA A 8 -15.48 8.05 -10.72
CA ALA A 8 -14.13 7.51 -10.78
C ALA A 8 -13.14 8.66 -11.08
N GLU A 9 -12.56 9.26 -10.04
CA GLU A 9 -11.50 10.26 -10.20
C GLU A 9 -10.15 9.54 -10.43
N ASP A 10 -9.60 9.77 -11.62
CA ASP A 10 -8.28 9.45 -12.17
C ASP A 10 -7.39 8.48 -11.38
N ALA A 11 -7.60 7.18 -11.61
CA ALA A 11 -6.63 6.17 -11.25
C ALA A 11 -5.49 6.13 -12.30
N LEU A 12 -4.24 6.19 -11.83
CA LEU A 12 -3.08 5.96 -12.67
C LEU A 12 -2.82 4.46 -12.79
N VAL A 13 -2.67 3.97 -14.02
CA VAL A 13 -2.41 2.55 -14.29
C VAL A 13 -0.98 2.36 -14.75
N PHE A 14 -0.27 1.45 -14.07
CA PHE A 14 1.08 1.04 -14.40
C PHE A 14 1.12 -0.46 -14.68
N TYR A 15 2.09 -0.87 -15.50
CA TYR A 15 2.43 -2.26 -15.70
C TYR A 15 3.86 -2.50 -15.27
N THR A 16 4.08 -3.54 -14.47
CA THR A 16 5.40 -4.00 -14.08
C THR A 16 5.60 -5.45 -14.50
N PHE A 17 6.83 -5.78 -14.89
CA PHE A 17 7.21 -7.10 -15.41
C PHE A 17 8.07 -7.89 -14.41
N GLY A 18 8.20 -7.40 -13.18
CA GLY A 18 8.86 -8.13 -12.12
C GLY A 18 9.01 -7.34 -10.81
N PRO A 19 9.53 -8.00 -9.76
CA PRO A 19 9.62 -7.42 -8.43
C PRO A 19 10.45 -6.12 -8.37
N ASP A 20 11.52 -6.01 -9.15
CA ASP A 20 12.35 -4.79 -9.13
C ASP A 20 11.61 -3.57 -9.69
N GLU A 21 10.77 -3.74 -10.70
CA GLU A 21 9.95 -2.66 -11.25
C GLU A 21 8.82 -2.28 -10.28
N THR A 22 8.15 -3.27 -9.67
CA THR A 22 7.14 -3.05 -8.62
C THR A 22 7.74 -2.27 -7.44
N LYS A 23 8.94 -2.65 -7.00
CA LYS A 23 9.68 -1.96 -5.94
C LYS A 23 10.07 -0.54 -6.36
N ARG A 24 10.51 -0.31 -7.59
CA ARG A 24 10.80 1.05 -8.09
C ARG A 24 9.54 1.92 -8.13
N LEU A 25 8.40 1.36 -8.53
CA LEU A 25 7.12 2.06 -8.52
C LEU A 25 6.71 2.45 -7.09
N GLY A 26 6.79 1.51 -6.14
CA GLY A 26 6.57 1.79 -4.72
C GLY A 26 7.53 2.86 -4.19
N ALA A 27 8.80 2.85 -4.61
CA ALA A 27 9.78 3.86 -4.20
C ALA A 27 9.51 5.24 -4.77
N ARG A 28 8.95 5.33 -5.99
CA ARG A 28 8.47 6.59 -6.56
C ARG A 28 7.33 7.16 -5.73
N LEU A 29 6.33 6.33 -5.41
CA LEU A 29 5.22 6.74 -4.56
C LEU A 29 5.73 7.20 -3.19
N GLY A 30 6.58 6.37 -2.56
CA GLY A 30 7.13 6.63 -1.24
C GLY A 30 7.90 7.95 -1.12
N ARG A 31 8.49 8.48 -2.21
CA ARG A 31 9.16 9.80 -2.18
C ARG A 31 8.20 10.98 -2.07
N CYS A 32 6.95 10.81 -2.49
CA CYS A 32 5.94 11.87 -2.52
C CYS A 32 5.07 11.87 -1.25
N LEU A 33 5.19 10.87 -0.37
CA LEU A 33 4.36 10.76 0.83
C LEU A 33 4.77 11.75 1.92
N ASN A 34 3.82 12.22 2.69
CA ASN A 34 4.05 13.06 3.87
C ASN A 34 3.63 12.30 5.13
N PRO A 35 3.97 12.80 6.33
CA PRO A 35 3.42 12.28 7.59
C PRO A 35 1.89 12.11 7.51
N ASP A 36 1.38 11.09 8.19
CA ASP A 36 -0.03 10.66 8.23
C ASP A 36 -0.60 10.18 6.88
N ALA A 37 0.24 9.97 5.86
CA ALA A 37 -0.21 9.33 4.63
C ALA A 37 -0.47 7.83 4.84
N VAL A 38 -1.63 7.37 4.37
CA VAL A 38 -2.02 5.95 4.36
C VAL A 38 -1.97 5.42 2.94
N VAL A 39 -1.20 4.36 2.73
CA VAL A 39 -1.16 3.57 1.49
C VAL A 39 -1.91 2.26 1.71
N ALA A 40 -3.09 2.16 1.10
CA ALA A 40 -3.98 1.01 1.19
C ALA A 40 -3.69 0.05 0.03
N LEU A 41 -3.04 -1.08 0.32
CA LEU A 41 -2.71 -2.10 -0.67
C LEU A 41 -3.81 -3.16 -0.72
N SER A 42 -4.26 -3.51 -1.92
CA SER A 42 -5.20 -4.62 -2.18
C SER A 42 -4.74 -5.45 -3.37
N GLY A 43 -5.24 -6.68 -3.46
CA GLY A 43 -4.88 -7.65 -4.49
C GLY A 43 -4.68 -9.04 -3.91
N ASP A 44 -4.78 -10.06 -4.78
CA ASP A 44 -4.74 -11.47 -4.39
C ASP A 44 -3.40 -11.87 -3.73
N LEU A 45 -3.40 -13.07 -3.13
CA LEU A 45 -2.18 -13.66 -2.58
C LEU A 45 -1.10 -13.78 -3.67
N GLY A 46 0.12 -13.36 -3.36
CA GLY A 46 1.25 -13.44 -4.30
C GLY A 46 1.34 -12.31 -5.33
N THR A 47 0.40 -11.36 -5.36
CA THR A 47 0.44 -10.18 -6.26
C THR A 47 1.59 -9.21 -5.98
N GLY A 48 2.31 -9.37 -4.86
CA GLY A 48 3.50 -8.58 -4.55
C GLY A 48 3.26 -7.34 -3.69
N LYS A 49 2.18 -7.30 -2.89
CA LYS A 49 1.90 -6.22 -1.93
C LYS A 49 3.10 -5.87 -1.04
N THR A 50 3.72 -6.85 -0.38
CA THR A 50 4.97 -6.65 0.39
C THR A 50 6.14 -6.16 -0.47
N CYS A 51 6.21 -6.54 -1.75
CA CYS A 51 7.24 -6.02 -2.67
C CYS A 51 7.02 -4.53 -2.97
N PHE A 52 5.76 -4.11 -3.11
CA PHE A 52 5.41 -2.70 -3.24
C PHE A 52 5.71 -1.93 -1.96
N ALA A 53 5.36 -2.48 -0.77
CA ALA A 53 5.68 -1.90 0.53
C ALA A 53 7.19 -1.68 0.75
N ARG A 54 8.03 -2.64 0.34
CA ARG A 54 9.50 -2.48 0.27
C ARG A 54 9.91 -1.30 -0.60
N GLY A 55 9.24 -1.11 -1.73
CA GLY A 55 9.42 0.07 -2.55
C GLY A 55 9.13 1.34 -1.77
N VAL A 56 7.94 1.42 -1.15
CA VAL A 56 7.55 2.57 -0.33
C VAL A 56 8.59 2.87 0.74
N ALA A 57 9.08 1.86 1.47
CA ALA A 57 10.15 1.99 2.45
C ALA A 57 11.42 2.67 1.88
N LEU A 58 11.87 2.25 0.70
CA LEU A 58 13.00 2.89 0.01
C LEU A 58 12.71 4.34 -0.38
N GLY A 59 11.48 4.64 -0.79
CA GLY A 59 11.04 6.01 -1.10
C GLY A 59 10.98 6.92 0.14
N LEU A 60 10.71 6.34 1.30
CA LEU A 60 10.81 7.00 2.62
C LEU A 60 12.26 7.09 3.12
N GLY A 61 13.25 6.70 2.32
CA GLY A 61 14.66 6.82 2.67
C GLY A 61 15.15 5.83 3.72
N LEU A 62 14.39 4.77 4.02
CA LEU A 62 14.87 3.70 4.90
C LEU A 62 16.11 3.03 4.30
N PRO A 63 17.10 2.63 5.11
CA PRO A 63 18.32 2.00 4.61
C PRO A 63 18.01 0.76 3.77
N SER A 64 18.66 0.61 2.62
CA SER A 64 18.44 -0.55 1.74
C SER A 64 18.86 -1.89 2.36
N SER A 65 19.65 -1.86 3.43
CA SER A 65 20.04 -3.02 4.24
C SER A 65 18.93 -3.45 5.22
N LEU A 66 17.91 -2.63 5.45
CA LEU A 66 16.82 -2.94 6.36
C LEU A 66 15.89 -3.98 5.72
N HIS A 67 15.65 -5.07 6.44
CA HIS A 67 14.80 -6.15 5.95
C HIS A 67 13.31 -5.83 6.20
N ILE A 68 12.63 -5.36 5.16
CA ILE A 68 11.17 -5.18 5.20
C ILE A 68 10.50 -6.52 4.87
N THR A 69 9.74 -7.03 5.81
CA THR A 69 9.09 -8.35 5.77
C THR A 69 7.58 -8.20 5.94
N SER A 70 6.82 -9.20 5.48
CA SER A 70 5.37 -9.20 5.64
C SER A 70 5.03 -9.28 7.13
N PRO A 71 4.24 -8.34 7.69
CA PRO A 71 3.86 -8.34 9.09
C PRO A 71 2.66 -9.27 9.35
N SER A 72 2.38 -10.26 8.48
CA SER A 72 1.16 -11.09 8.58
C SER A 72 0.97 -11.79 9.94
N PHE A 73 2.03 -12.00 10.73
CA PHE A 73 1.95 -12.56 12.08
C PHE A 73 2.09 -11.51 13.20
N SER A 74 2.92 -10.48 13.01
CA SER A 74 3.08 -9.38 13.96
C SER A 74 1.95 -8.35 13.89
N LEU A 75 1.12 -8.42 12.84
CA LEU A 75 0.09 -7.47 12.41
C LEU A 75 0.66 -6.11 11.98
N VAL A 76 1.67 -5.60 12.67
CA VAL A 76 2.40 -4.37 12.35
C VAL A 76 3.90 -4.58 12.54
N ASN A 77 4.70 -4.00 11.65
CA ASN A 77 6.13 -3.78 11.81
C ASN A 77 6.42 -2.27 11.69
N GLU A 78 7.24 -1.76 12.60
CA GLU A 78 7.69 -0.37 12.57
C GLU A 78 9.13 -0.28 12.06
N TYR A 79 9.38 0.68 11.18
CA TYR A 79 10.69 0.89 10.59
C TYR A 79 11.12 2.36 10.64
N GLU A 80 12.32 2.59 11.16
CA GLU A 80 12.93 3.91 11.35
C GLU A 80 14.25 4.06 10.58
N GLY A 81 14.81 5.28 10.61
CA GLY A 81 16.09 5.60 9.98
C GLY A 81 15.96 6.19 8.57
N GLY A 82 14.75 6.43 8.11
CA GLY A 82 14.44 7.20 6.91
C GLY A 82 14.03 8.64 7.22
N ARG A 83 13.46 9.33 6.22
CA ARG A 83 12.92 10.70 6.40
C ARG A 83 11.62 10.73 7.21
N ILE A 84 10.84 9.64 7.17
CA ILE A 84 9.60 9.44 7.92
C ILE A 84 9.56 7.97 8.35
N ARG A 85 9.04 7.68 9.56
CA ARG A 85 8.83 6.32 10.05
C ARG A 85 7.80 5.59 9.18
N LEU A 86 8.00 4.30 8.94
CA LEU A 86 7.04 3.44 8.24
C LEU A 86 6.35 2.49 9.24
N TYR A 87 5.02 2.49 9.21
CA TYR A 87 4.15 1.51 9.84
C TYR A 87 3.63 0.55 8.78
N HIS A 88 4.23 -0.63 8.66
CA HIS A 88 3.78 -1.64 7.70
C HIS A 88 2.85 -2.63 8.40
N MET A 89 1.61 -2.70 7.96
CA MET A 89 0.54 -3.49 8.56
C MET A 89 -0.03 -4.50 7.58
N ASP A 90 -0.61 -5.58 8.08
CA ASP A 90 -1.26 -6.63 7.28
C ASP A 90 -2.51 -7.17 7.98
N ALA A 91 -3.67 -6.98 7.36
CA ALA A 91 -4.96 -7.43 7.87
C ALA A 91 -5.35 -8.84 7.41
N TYR A 92 -4.49 -9.59 6.71
CA TYR A 92 -4.81 -10.91 6.12
C TYR A 92 -5.30 -11.94 7.14
N ARG A 93 -4.74 -11.92 8.35
CA ARG A 93 -5.04 -12.94 9.37
C ARG A 93 -6.13 -12.56 10.36
N LEU A 94 -6.55 -11.30 10.38
CA LEU A 94 -7.59 -10.86 11.29
C LEU A 94 -8.92 -11.48 10.88
N GLU A 95 -9.72 -11.96 11.83
CA GLU A 95 -10.96 -12.68 11.50
C GLU A 95 -12.16 -11.73 11.38
N SER A 96 -12.09 -10.55 12.00
CA SER A 96 -13.19 -9.58 12.04
C SER A 96 -12.67 -8.15 12.09
N LEU A 97 -13.55 -7.20 11.76
CA LEU A 97 -13.30 -5.77 11.91
C LEU A 97 -13.05 -5.40 13.37
N GLU A 98 -13.74 -6.05 14.31
CA GLU A 98 -13.52 -5.87 15.74
C GLU A 98 -12.08 -6.25 16.14
N ALA A 99 -11.56 -7.38 15.61
CA ALA A 99 -10.17 -7.76 15.85
C ALA A 99 -9.14 -6.78 15.28
N PHE A 100 -9.50 -6.00 14.24
CA PHE A 100 -8.66 -4.92 13.73
C PHE A 100 -8.55 -3.76 14.72
N PHE A 101 -9.69 -3.34 15.28
CA PHE A 101 -9.74 -2.28 16.29
C PHE A 101 -9.16 -2.73 17.64
N ASP A 102 -9.42 -3.96 18.08
CA ASP A 102 -8.84 -4.52 19.31
C ASP A 102 -7.30 -4.60 19.24
N ALA A 103 -6.74 -4.74 18.04
CA ALA A 103 -5.30 -4.73 17.80
C ALA A 103 -4.71 -3.30 17.73
N GLY A 104 -5.54 -2.25 17.72
CA GLY A 104 -5.11 -0.84 17.65
C GLY A 104 -4.47 -0.46 16.31
N LEU A 105 -4.76 -1.17 15.22
CA LEU A 105 -4.11 -0.92 13.92
C LEU A 105 -4.49 0.44 13.31
N GLU A 106 -5.68 0.95 13.62
CA GLU A 106 -6.16 2.26 13.20
C GLU A 106 -5.37 3.42 13.81
N GLU A 107 -4.76 3.23 14.97
CA GLU A 107 -4.04 4.29 15.68
C GLU A 107 -2.82 4.75 14.87
N TYR A 108 -2.14 3.80 14.20
CA TYR A 108 -0.98 4.05 13.35
C TYR A 108 -1.26 4.94 12.12
N PHE A 109 -2.54 5.15 11.75
CA PHE A 109 -2.88 6.10 10.70
C PHE A 109 -2.63 7.56 11.10
N TYR A 110 -2.45 7.83 12.41
CA TYR A 110 -2.41 9.18 12.96
C TYR A 110 -1.18 9.46 13.85
N GLU A 111 -0.15 8.61 13.79
CA GLU A 111 1.06 8.74 14.61
C GLU A 111 2.20 9.55 13.95
N GLY A 112 1.93 10.32 12.89
CA GLY A 112 2.93 11.15 12.21
C GLY A 112 3.91 10.37 11.33
N GLY A 113 3.71 9.06 11.17
CA GLY A 113 4.44 8.21 10.22
C GLY A 113 3.70 8.04 8.89
N VAL A 114 4.22 7.17 8.03
CA VAL A 114 3.48 6.67 6.86
C VAL A 114 3.00 5.26 7.16
N ALA A 115 1.70 5.03 6.99
CA ALA A 115 1.08 3.72 7.14
C ALA A 115 0.95 3.03 5.80
N VAL A 116 1.34 1.75 5.72
CA VAL A 116 1.09 0.87 4.57
C VAL A 116 0.28 -0.31 5.07
N LEU A 117 -0.99 -0.43 4.66
CA LEU A 117 -1.87 -1.52 5.08
C LEU A 117 -2.09 -2.50 3.92
N GLU A 118 -1.59 -3.73 4.07
CA GLU A 118 -1.93 -4.86 3.18
C GLU A 118 -3.31 -5.43 3.50
N TRP A 119 -4.02 -5.89 2.47
CA TRP A 119 -5.39 -6.43 2.56
C TRP A 119 -6.40 -5.39 3.05
N SER A 120 -6.16 -4.15 2.66
CA SER A 120 -7.01 -2.99 2.99
C SER A 120 -8.44 -3.09 2.43
N ASP A 121 -8.66 -3.95 1.44
CA ASP A 121 -9.97 -4.24 0.83
C ASP A 121 -10.90 -5.06 1.73
N ARG A 122 -10.39 -5.70 2.79
CA ARG A 122 -11.22 -6.45 3.73
C ARG A 122 -12.20 -5.55 4.48
N TRP A 123 -11.74 -4.36 4.88
CA TRP A 123 -12.55 -3.37 5.59
C TRP A 123 -12.28 -1.95 5.10
N PRO A 124 -12.74 -1.59 3.89
CA PRO A 124 -12.46 -0.28 3.29
C PRO A 124 -12.94 0.90 4.14
N GLN A 125 -13.91 0.68 5.03
CA GLN A 125 -14.48 1.67 5.94
C GLN A 125 -13.53 2.14 7.05
N VAL A 126 -12.43 1.43 7.33
CA VAL A 126 -11.43 1.90 8.31
C VAL A 126 -10.47 2.93 7.74
N LEU A 127 -10.40 3.02 6.40
CA LEU A 127 -9.41 3.84 5.72
C LEU A 127 -9.80 5.32 5.77
N PRO A 128 -8.87 6.22 6.13
CA PRO A 128 -9.08 7.66 5.99
C PRO A 128 -9.44 8.04 4.55
N ALA A 129 -10.27 9.08 4.38
CA ALA A 129 -10.76 9.50 3.06
C ALA A 129 -9.63 9.83 2.07
N GLY A 130 -8.51 10.39 2.55
CA GLY A 130 -7.33 10.75 1.77
C GLY A 130 -6.32 9.62 1.54
N SER A 131 -6.67 8.35 1.80
CA SER A 131 -5.76 7.23 1.58
C SER A 131 -5.39 7.08 0.11
N VAL A 132 -4.12 6.79 -0.19
CA VAL A 132 -3.67 6.37 -1.51
C VAL A 132 -4.05 4.90 -1.68
N ARG A 133 -4.90 4.56 -2.64
CA ARG A 133 -5.32 3.17 -2.88
C ARG A 133 -4.49 2.56 -3.99
N VAL A 134 -3.91 1.40 -3.74
CA VAL A 134 -3.09 0.66 -4.70
C VAL A 134 -3.65 -0.75 -4.88
N LEU A 135 -4.21 -1.01 -6.06
CA LEU A 135 -4.71 -2.33 -6.44
C LEU A 135 -3.67 -3.05 -7.31
N LEU A 136 -3.28 -4.25 -6.91
CA LEU A 136 -2.30 -5.09 -7.60
C LEU A 136 -3.01 -6.30 -8.22
N VAL A 137 -2.96 -6.43 -9.54
CA VAL A 137 -3.61 -7.53 -10.30
C VAL A 137 -2.62 -8.22 -11.21
N ILE A 138 -2.51 -9.55 -11.08
CA ILE A 138 -1.72 -10.36 -12.01
C ILE A 138 -2.55 -10.56 -13.29
N GLU A 139 -1.99 -10.14 -14.43
CA GLU A 139 -2.59 -10.34 -15.75
C GLU A 139 -1.75 -11.33 -16.57
N GLY A 140 -2.39 -12.36 -17.12
CA GLY A 140 -1.75 -13.28 -18.06
C GLY A 140 -1.52 -12.65 -19.43
N LEU A 141 -0.42 -13.02 -20.10
CA LEU A 141 -0.09 -12.56 -21.44
C LEU A 141 -0.42 -13.64 -22.48
N SER A 142 -0.83 -13.21 -23.69
CA SER A 142 -1.25 -14.09 -24.79
C SER A 142 -0.16 -15.05 -25.28
N GLU A 143 1.12 -14.72 -25.09
CA GLU A 143 2.28 -15.53 -25.50
C GLU A 143 2.88 -16.34 -24.35
N GLY A 144 2.19 -16.41 -23.20
CA GLY A 144 2.71 -16.96 -21.97
C GLY A 144 3.41 -15.91 -21.10
N GLY A 145 3.52 -16.20 -19.80
CA GLY A 145 4.00 -15.25 -18.80
C GLY A 145 2.90 -14.40 -18.17
N HIS A 146 3.30 -13.52 -17.27
CA HIS A 146 2.40 -12.62 -16.55
C HIS A 146 3.03 -11.24 -16.41
N ARG A 147 2.18 -10.22 -16.29
CA ARG A 147 2.55 -8.88 -15.83
C ARG A 147 1.73 -8.53 -14.61
N LEU A 148 2.18 -7.55 -13.86
CA LEU A 148 1.41 -6.97 -12.78
C LEU A 148 0.83 -5.64 -13.26
N ARG A 149 -0.50 -5.51 -13.22
CA ARG A 149 -1.19 -4.22 -13.33
C ARG A 149 -1.28 -3.61 -11.94
N VAL A 150 -0.82 -2.38 -11.81
CA VAL A 150 -0.87 -1.60 -10.57
C VAL A 150 -1.70 -0.36 -10.83
N GLU A 151 -2.85 -0.27 -10.16
CA GLU A 151 -3.73 0.91 -10.23
C GLU A 151 -3.54 1.73 -8.96
N ILE A 152 -3.27 3.02 -9.11
CA ILE A 152 -3.07 3.96 -8.00
C ILE A 152 -4.14 5.04 -8.07
N SER A 153 -5.04 5.07 -7.10
CA SER A 153 -6.06 6.10 -6.94
C SER A 153 -5.69 7.06 -5.81
N ASN A 154 -6.11 8.32 -5.96
CA ASN A 154 -5.76 9.42 -5.06
C ASN A 154 -4.23 9.53 -4.84
N PRO A 155 -3.43 9.62 -5.93
CA PRO A 155 -1.98 9.75 -5.80
C PRO A 155 -1.62 11.07 -5.08
N PRO A 156 -0.54 11.10 -4.27
CA PRO A 156 -0.10 12.33 -3.62
C PRO A 156 0.37 13.37 -4.65
N GLU A 157 0.33 14.64 -4.27
CA GLU A 157 0.89 15.72 -5.11
C GLU A 157 2.32 15.42 -5.53
N GLY A 158 2.64 15.74 -6.79
CA GLY A 158 3.96 15.51 -7.37
C GLY A 158 4.25 14.05 -7.75
N PHE A 159 3.31 13.11 -7.56
CA PHE A 159 3.43 11.77 -8.13
C PHE A 159 3.13 11.79 -9.64
N THR A 160 4.18 11.95 -10.45
CA THR A 160 4.09 11.99 -11.90
C THR A 160 4.68 10.74 -12.56
N ILE A 161 4.34 10.53 -13.83
CA ILE A 161 4.80 9.43 -14.71
C ILE A 161 6.24 9.64 -15.18
#